data_AF-A0AAN4MHV3-F1
#
_entry.id   AF-A0AAN4MHV3-F1
#
_cell.length_a   1.000
_cell.length_b   1.000
_cell.length_c   1.000
_cell.angle_alpha   90.00
_cell.angle_beta   90.00
_cell.angle_gamma   90.00
#
_symmetry.space_group_name_H-M   'P 1'
#
loop_
_entity.id
_entity.type
_entity.pdbx_description
1 polymer ?
#
loop_
_entity_poly.entity_id
_entity_poly.type
_entity_poly.pdbx_seq_one_letter_code
_entity_poly.pdbx_strand_id
1 'polypeptide(L)'
;MPNVEKLLINGQSIQGKACLQTLTINFNNNLEAIRCIGSGKYTPEFYLEKMMDIGVNANFMFSATSAAWIDAIKTRDVFTLTFDITDSKGSKYSFNFPQLEVKEANHPDGGGDDIITVDINFAQVRTSPTIVRALV
;
A
#
# COMPACT_ATOMS: atom_id res chain seq x y z
N MET A 1 1.90 18.29 5.80
CA MET A 1 1.74 16.97 5.15
C MET A 1 1.94 17.17 3.65
N PRO A 2 2.68 16.31 2.94
CA PRO A 2 2.80 16.41 1.49
C PRO A 2 1.40 16.31 0.87
N ASN A 3 1.14 17.14 -0.14
CA ASN A 3 -0.15 17.14 -0.83
C ASN A 3 -0.24 15.93 -1.76
N VAL A 4 -1.40 15.26 -1.81
CA VAL A 4 -1.67 14.15 -2.73
C VAL A 4 -2.42 14.70 -3.94
N GLU A 5 -1.72 14.93 -5.04
CA GLU A 5 -2.26 15.64 -6.21
C GLU A 5 -2.98 14.71 -7.18
N LYS A 6 -2.52 13.47 -7.29
CA LYS A 6 -3.10 12.42 -8.15
C LYS A 6 -3.33 11.20 -7.28
N LEU A 7 -4.52 10.64 -7.32
CA LEU A 7 -4.86 9.39 -6.63
C LEU A 7 -5.81 8.57 -7.50
N LEU A 8 -5.27 7.53 -8.12
CA LEU A 8 -5.98 6.64 -9.02
C LEU A 8 -6.05 5.24 -8.44
N ILE A 9 -7.24 4.64 -8.51
CA ILE A 9 -7.48 3.23 -8.24
C ILE A 9 -8.07 2.62 -9.51
N ASN A 10 -7.46 1.53 -9.99
CA ASN A 10 -7.83 0.89 -11.27
C ASN A 10 -7.89 1.90 -12.44
N GLY A 11 -6.94 2.83 -12.47
CA GLY A 11 -6.85 3.91 -13.47
C GLY A 11 -7.88 5.04 -13.32
N GLN A 12 -8.82 4.95 -12.38
CA GLN A 12 -9.86 5.96 -12.16
C GLN A 12 -9.50 6.88 -11.00
N SER A 13 -9.68 8.19 -11.18
CA SER A 13 -9.51 9.13 -10.06
C SER A 13 -10.63 8.96 -9.04
N ILE A 14 -10.22 8.85 -7.78
CA ILE A 14 -11.16 8.76 -6.65
C ILE A 14 -11.33 10.09 -5.90
N GLN A 15 -10.57 11.12 -6.26
CA GLN A 15 -10.69 12.45 -5.67
C GLN A 15 -12.13 12.99 -5.86
N GLY A 16 -12.78 13.33 -4.75
CA GLY A 16 -14.18 13.78 -4.74
C GLY A 16 -15.23 12.67 -4.92
N LYS A 17 -14.83 11.40 -5.05
CA LYS A 17 -15.73 10.24 -5.24
C LYS A 17 -15.61 9.19 -4.13
N ALA A 18 -14.42 8.99 -3.59
CA ALA A 18 -14.14 8.23 -2.37
C ALA A 18 -13.13 9.01 -1.53
N CYS A 19 -13.13 8.77 -0.23
CA CYS A 19 -12.22 9.45 0.70
C CYS A 19 -11.25 8.42 1.28
N LEU A 20 -9.98 8.51 0.88
CA LEU A 20 -8.86 7.74 1.46
C LEU A 20 -8.35 8.52 2.68
N GLN A 21 -8.52 7.96 3.88
CA GLN A 21 -8.11 8.59 5.14
C GLN A 21 -6.62 8.33 5.45
N THR A 22 -6.20 7.08 5.31
CA THR A 22 -4.84 6.65 5.62
C THR A 22 -4.33 5.70 4.54
N LEU A 23 -3.08 5.89 4.15
CA LEU A 23 -2.33 4.99 3.28
C LEU A 23 -0.98 4.68 3.92
N THR A 24 -0.75 3.42 4.24
CA THR A 24 0.51 2.94 4.79
C THR A 24 1.13 1.97 3.82
N ILE A 25 2.38 2.22 3.44
CA ILE A 25 3.15 1.35 2.55
C ILE A 25 4.34 0.82 3.33
N ASN A 26 4.50 -0.50 3.35
CA ASN A 26 5.61 -1.17 4.02
C ASN A 26 6.47 -1.89 2.99
N PHE A 27 7.78 -1.61 3.01
CA PHE A 27 8.78 -2.30 2.22
C PHE A 27 9.66 -3.12 3.16
N ASN A 28 9.61 -4.45 3.06
CA ASN A 28 10.39 -5.34 3.89
C ASN A 28 11.25 -6.26 3.04
N ASN A 29 12.57 -6.13 3.13
CA ASN A 29 13.52 -6.99 2.41
C ASN A 29 13.71 -8.37 3.06
N ASN A 30 13.01 -8.64 4.18
CA ASN A 30 13.04 -9.89 4.94
C ASN A 30 14.48 -10.35 5.25
N LEU A 31 15.37 -9.40 5.52
CA LEU A 31 16.79 -9.66 5.78
C LEU A 31 16.97 -10.47 7.06
N GLU A 32 17.62 -11.61 6.97
CA GLU A 32 17.91 -12.47 8.12
C GLU A 32 19.40 -12.45 8.47
N ALA A 33 19.71 -12.12 9.72
CA ALA A 33 21.06 -12.10 10.23
C ALA A 33 21.42 -13.49 10.81
N ILE A 34 22.41 -14.16 10.24
CA ILE A 34 22.85 -15.49 10.64
C ILE A 34 24.10 -15.40 11.50
N ARG A 35 24.07 -16.10 12.63
CA ARG A 35 25.19 -16.23 13.58
C ARG A 35 25.74 -17.65 13.48
N CYS A 36 27.02 -17.80 13.20
CA CYS A 36 27.66 -19.11 13.13
C CYS A 36 28.27 -19.46 14.48
N ILE A 37 27.96 -20.66 15.00
CA ILE A 37 28.54 -21.15 16.25
C ILE A 37 30.03 -21.46 16.03
N GLY A 38 30.87 -21.10 17.00
CA GLY A 38 32.30 -21.44 16.99
C GLY A 38 33.22 -20.42 16.31
N SER A 39 32.69 -19.30 15.81
CA SER A 39 33.51 -18.22 15.22
C SER A 39 34.14 -17.29 16.27
N GLY A 40 33.76 -17.42 17.54
CA GLY A 40 34.21 -16.53 18.62
C GLY A 40 33.66 -15.10 18.52
N LYS A 41 32.76 -14.81 17.57
CA LYS A 41 32.16 -13.50 17.36
C LYS A 41 30.76 -13.43 17.98
N TYR A 42 30.43 -12.28 18.57
CA TYR A 42 29.11 -11.99 19.14
C TYR A 42 28.19 -11.25 18.18
N THR A 43 28.60 -11.06 16.92
CA THR A 43 27.83 -10.39 15.87
C THR A 43 27.42 -11.39 14.79
N PRO A 44 26.36 -11.12 14.01
CA PRO A 44 26.06 -11.89 12.81
C PRO A 44 27.24 -11.89 11.85
N GLU A 45 27.41 -13.01 11.13
CA GLU A 45 28.48 -13.19 10.15
C GLU A 45 27.97 -13.22 8.71
N PHE A 46 26.69 -13.53 8.51
CA PHE A 46 26.04 -13.47 7.21
C PHE A 46 24.69 -12.75 7.32
N TYR A 47 24.30 -12.10 6.24
CA TYR A 47 22.96 -11.57 6.05
C TYR A 47 22.37 -12.23 4.81
N LEU A 48 21.25 -12.92 5.00
CA LEU A 48 20.50 -13.55 3.93
C LEU A 48 19.36 -12.63 3.53
N GLU A 49 19.45 -12.09 2.32
CA GLU A 49 18.34 -11.39 1.68
C GLU A 49 17.28 -12.41 1.27
N LYS A 50 16.04 -12.19 1.70
CA LYS A 50 14.89 -13.00 1.29
C LYS A 50 14.03 -12.21 0.31
N MET A 51 12.97 -12.84 -0.18
CA MET A 51 12.01 -12.16 -1.05
C MET A 51 11.47 -10.91 -0.37
N MET A 52 11.53 -9.78 -1.09
CA MET A 52 10.95 -8.53 -0.64
C MET A 52 9.43 -8.65 -0.53
N ASP A 53 8.87 -8.24 0.60
CA ASP A 53 7.43 -8.13 0.83
C ASP A 53 7.04 -6.66 0.82
N ILE A 54 6.09 -6.31 -0.05
CA ILE A 54 5.56 -4.96 -0.19
C ILE A 54 4.08 -5.02 0.16
N GLY A 55 3.74 -4.45 1.31
CA GLY A 55 2.38 -4.35 1.81
C GLY A 55 1.83 -2.93 1.66
N VAL A 56 0.55 -2.82 1.31
CA VAL A 56 -0.17 -1.54 1.25
C VAL A 56 -1.46 -1.66 2.06
N ASN A 57 -1.63 -0.83 3.07
CA ASN A 57 -2.85 -0.77 3.88
C ASN A 57 -3.55 0.56 3.58
N ALA A 58 -4.78 0.49 3.11
CA ALA A 58 -5.57 1.65 2.72
C ALA A 58 -6.91 1.68 3.46
N ASN A 59 -7.17 2.77 4.20
CA ASN A 59 -8.42 3.01 4.89
C ASN A 59 -9.27 4.00 4.08
N PHE A 60 -10.40 3.52 3.56
CA PHE A 60 -11.37 4.33 2.84
C PHE A 60 -12.61 4.55 3.70
N MET A 61 -13.23 5.72 3.57
CA MET A 61 -14.60 5.93 4.02
C MET A 61 -15.55 5.11 3.15
N PHE A 62 -16.53 4.45 3.77
CA PHE A 62 -17.56 3.74 3.02
C PHE A 62 -18.44 4.73 2.25
N SER A 63 -18.45 4.60 0.93
CA SER A 63 -19.13 5.47 -0.02
C SER A 63 -19.62 4.64 -1.20
N ALA A 64 -20.44 5.23 -2.08
CA ALA A 64 -20.92 4.53 -3.29
C ALA A 64 -19.76 3.98 -4.14
N THR A 65 -18.63 4.70 -4.20
CA THR A 65 -17.44 4.28 -4.96
C THR A 65 -16.74 3.08 -4.32
N SER A 66 -16.52 3.11 -3.00
CA SER A 66 -15.85 1.99 -2.30
C SER A 66 -16.77 0.77 -2.16
N ALA A 67 -18.09 0.97 -2.10
CA ALA A 67 -19.08 -0.11 -2.13
C ALA A 67 -19.02 -0.90 -3.43
N ALA A 68 -18.72 -0.26 -4.56
CA ALA A 68 -18.56 -0.93 -5.85
C ALA A 68 -17.34 -1.88 -5.90
N TRP A 69 -16.40 -1.76 -4.94
CA TRP A 69 -15.22 -2.64 -4.87
C TRP A 69 -15.46 -3.90 -4.03
N ILE A 70 -16.58 -4.02 -3.33
CA ILE A 70 -16.81 -5.12 -2.36
C ILE A 70 -16.74 -6.50 -3.03
N ASP A 71 -17.27 -6.65 -4.24
CA ASP A 71 -17.19 -7.93 -4.95
C ASP A 71 -15.75 -8.25 -5.36
N ALA A 72 -15.03 -7.26 -5.90
CA ALA A 72 -13.60 -7.39 -6.24
C ALA A 72 -12.74 -7.71 -5.00
N ILE A 73 -13.06 -7.12 -3.84
CA ILE A 73 -12.41 -7.41 -2.55
C ILE A 73 -12.67 -8.87 -2.15
N LYS A 74 -13.93 -9.33 -2.21
CA LYS A 74 -14.31 -10.71 -1.86
C LYS A 74 -13.66 -11.75 -2.77
N THR A 75 -13.49 -11.45 -4.06
CA THR A 75 -12.84 -12.34 -5.03
C THR A 75 -11.32 -12.22 -5.03
N ARG A 76 -10.74 -11.37 -4.18
CA ARG A 76 -9.30 -11.05 -4.13
C ARG A 76 -8.76 -10.63 -5.49
N ASP A 77 -9.51 -9.77 -6.17
CA ASP A 77 -9.10 -9.23 -7.45
C ASP A 77 -7.85 -8.35 -7.32
N VAL A 78 -7.19 -8.11 -8.45
CA VAL A 78 -5.97 -7.31 -8.52
C VAL A 78 -6.31 -5.85 -8.79
N PHE A 79 -5.85 -4.98 -7.90
CA PHE A 79 -6.00 -3.54 -8.01
C PHE A 79 -4.74 -2.88 -8.56
N THR A 80 -4.91 -1.71 -9.17
CA THR A 80 -3.80 -0.78 -9.44
C THR A 80 -3.93 0.42 -8.51
N LEU A 81 -2.84 0.90 -7.94
CA LEU A 81 -2.80 2.14 -7.15
C LEU A 81 -1.72 3.06 -7.73
N THR A 82 -2.11 4.27 -8.09
CA THR A 82 -1.16 5.31 -8.52
C THR A 82 -1.41 6.57 -7.72
N PHE A 83 -0.36 7.14 -7.15
CA PHE A 83 -0.50 8.45 -6.51
C PHE A 83 0.77 9.28 -6.60
N ASP A 84 0.57 10.60 -6.57
CA ASP A 84 1.64 11.59 -6.58
C ASP A 84 1.69 12.31 -5.24
N ILE A 85 2.88 12.46 -4.69
CA ILE A 85 3.14 13.33 -3.54
C ILE A 85 4.16 14.42 -3.91
N THR A 86 3.92 15.62 -3.40
CA THR A 86 4.86 16.75 -3.53
C THR A 86 5.43 17.06 -2.15
N ASP A 87 6.77 17.07 -2.02
CA ASP A 87 7.43 17.44 -0.78
C ASP A 87 7.42 18.95 -0.53
N SER A 88 7.81 19.37 0.67
CA SER A 88 7.83 20.79 1.05
C SER A 88 8.83 21.65 0.26
N LYS A 89 9.74 21.02 -0.48
CA LYS A 89 10.73 21.69 -1.35
C LYS A 89 10.31 21.65 -2.83
N GLY A 90 9.14 21.11 -3.14
CA GLY A 90 8.60 21.01 -4.49
C GLY A 90 9.03 19.76 -5.27
N SER A 91 9.87 18.87 -4.71
CA SER A 91 10.19 17.62 -5.41
C SER A 91 8.94 16.75 -5.48
N LYS A 92 8.70 16.18 -6.66
CA LYS A 92 7.55 15.32 -6.92
C LYS A 92 7.96 13.85 -6.92
N TYR A 93 7.16 13.03 -6.26
CA TYR A 93 7.32 11.57 -6.25
C TYR A 93 6.04 10.94 -6.78
N SER A 94 6.18 10.16 -7.85
CA SER A 94 5.09 9.40 -8.45
C SER A 94 5.23 7.94 -8.12
N PHE A 95 4.24 7.40 -7.41
CA PHE A 95 4.15 6.01 -7.01
C PHE A 95 3.19 5.28 -7.93
N ASN A 96 3.59 4.12 -8.43
CA ASN A 96 2.74 3.27 -9.25
C ASN A 96 2.89 1.81 -8.81
N PHE A 97 1.80 1.27 -8.28
CA PHE A 97 1.62 -0.12 -7.90
C PHE A 97 0.71 -0.77 -8.95
N PRO A 98 1.29 -1.49 -9.92
CA PRO A 98 0.53 -2.02 -11.05
C PRO A 98 -0.32 -3.24 -10.69
N GLN A 99 0.04 -4.00 -9.65
CA GLN A 99 -0.67 -5.22 -9.26
C GLN A 99 -0.64 -5.40 -7.75
N LEU A 100 -1.77 -5.09 -7.11
CA LEU A 100 -2.05 -5.22 -5.68
C LEU A 100 -3.18 -6.23 -5.48
N GLU A 101 -2.87 -7.41 -4.96
CA GLU A 101 -3.88 -8.42 -4.61
C GLU A 101 -4.39 -8.15 -3.18
N VAL A 102 -5.70 -8.27 -2.98
CA VAL A 102 -6.30 -8.13 -1.65
C VAL A 102 -5.92 -9.34 -0.78
N LYS A 103 -5.18 -9.10 0.31
CA LYS A 103 -4.91 -10.12 1.33
C LYS A 103 -6.10 -10.30 2.26
N GLU A 104 -6.56 -9.19 2.81
CA GLU A 104 -7.65 -9.10 3.76
C GLU A 104 -8.31 -7.74 3.67
N ALA A 105 -9.59 -7.70 4.03
CA ALA A 105 -10.34 -6.47 4.19
C ALA A 105 -11.38 -6.65 5.28
N ASN A 106 -11.76 -5.58 5.97
CA ASN A 106 -12.89 -5.63 6.88
C ASN A 106 -14.21 -5.79 6.11
N HIS A 107 -15.23 -6.32 6.78
CA HIS A 107 -16.60 -6.18 6.31
C HIS A 107 -17.09 -4.79 6.74
N PRO A 108 -17.57 -3.93 5.83
CA PRO A 108 -18.11 -2.63 6.21
C PRO A 108 -19.47 -2.82 6.89
N ASP A 109 -19.49 -2.73 8.22
CA ASP A 109 -20.68 -2.80 9.05
C ASP A 109 -20.74 -1.63 10.05
N GLY A 110 -21.93 -1.32 10.54
CA GLY A 110 -22.17 -0.22 11.47
C GLY A 110 -23.66 0.05 11.72
N GLY A 111 -23.94 0.77 12.79
CA GLY A 111 -25.26 1.33 13.09
C GLY A 111 -25.55 2.61 12.29
N GLY A 112 -26.72 3.20 12.51
CA GLY A 112 -27.16 4.40 11.76
C GLY A 112 -26.31 5.65 11.98
N ASP A 113 -25.60 5.73 13.11
CA ASP A 113 -24.79 6.89 13.49
C ASP A 113 -23.27 6.64 13.32
N ASP A 114 -22.87 5.43 12.91
CA ASP A 114 -21.46 5.05 12.84
C ASP A 114 -20.81 5.54 11.54
N ILE A 115 -19.54 5.95 11.67
CA ILE A 115 -18.68 6.15 10.50
C ILE A 115 -18.17 4.78 10.06
N ILE A 116 -18.63 4.34 8.90
CA ILE A 116 -18.25 3.04 8.32
C ILE A 116 -17.02 3.23 7.43
N THR A 117 -16.02 2.34 7.59
CA THR A 117 -14.78 2.32 6.79
C THR A 117 -14.64 1.02 6.01
N VAL A 118 -13.85 1.07 4.93
CA VAL A 118 -13.32 -0.08 4.22
C VAL A 118 -11.80 -0.04 4.34
N ASP A 119 -11.28 -0.91 5.18
CA ASP A 119 -9.88 -1.16 5.43
C ASP A 119 -9.42 -2.32 4.55
N ILE A 120 -8.53 -2.05 3.61
CA ILE A 120 -8.03 -3.04 2.65
C ILE A 120 -6.53 -3.16 2.79
N ASN A 121 -6.07 -4.38 3.07
CA ASN A 121 -4.67 -4.73 3.09
C ASN A 121 -4.33 -5.49 1.81
N PHE A 122 -3.38 -4.94 1.07
CA PHE A 122 -2.92 -5.47 -0.20
C PHE A 122 -1.51 -6.02 -0.08
N ALA A 123 -1.23 -7.06 -0.87
CA ALA A 123 0.12 -7.49 -1.21
C ALA A 123 0.44 -7.10 -2.65
N GLN A 124 1.66 -6.60 -2.88
CA GLN A 124 2.17 -6.54 -4.24
C GLN A 124 2.40 -7.95 -4.78
N VAL A 125 1.92 -8.22 -5.99
CA VAL A 125 2.10 -9.51 -6.67
C VAL A 125 2.61 -9.31 -8.09
N ARG A 126 3.42 -10.26 -8.59
CA ARG A 126 3.85 -10.43 -10.00
C ARG A 126 4.66 -9.28 -10.64
N THR A 127 4.24 -8.02 -10.51
CA THR A 127 4.88 -6.84 -11.11
C THR A 127 5.30 -5.84 -10.03
N SER A 128 6.59 -5.54 -9.97
CA SER A 128 7.17 -4.61 -9.00
C SER A 128 6.60 -3.19 -9.14
N PRO A 129 6.47 -2.44 -8.03
CA PRO A 129 6.05 -1.05 -8.09
C PRO A 129 7.17 -0.17 -8.63
N THR A 130 6.79 0.99 -9.15
CA THR A 130 7.73 2.00 -9.64
C THR A 130 7.56 3.28 -8.85
N ILE A 131 8.68 3.88 -8.45
CA ILE A 131 8.73 5.16 -7.74
C ILE A 131 9.63 6.07 -8.55
N VAL A 132 9.05 7.13 -9.13
CA VAL A 132 9.78 8.11 -9.95
C VAL A 132 9.87 9.41 -9.18
N ARG A 133 11.09 9.93 -9.04
CA ARG A 133 11.35 11.24 -8.44
C ARG A 133 11.68 12.25 -9.53
N ALA A 134 10.99 13.39 -9.53
CA ALA A 134 11.35 14.57 -10.31
C ALA A 134 11.85 15.67 -9.35
N LEU A 135 13.07 16.14 -9.61
CA LEU A 135 13.69 17.22 -8.85
C LEU A 135 13.25 18.58 -9.38
N VAL A 136 13.20 19.56 -8.49
CA VAL A 136 13.12 20.99 -8.82
C VAL A 136 14.51 21.59 -8.70
#